data_AF-A0A8S9UVF3-F1
#
_entry.id   AF-A0A8S9UVF3-F1
#
_cell.length_a   1.000
_cell.length_b   1.000
_cell.length_c   1.000
_cell.angle_alpha   90.00
_cell.angle_beta   90.00
_cell.angle_gamma   90.00
#
_symmetry.space_group_name_H-M   'P 1'
#
loop_
_entity.id
_entity.type
_entity.pdbx_description
1 polymer ?
#
loop_
_entity_poly.entity_id
_entity_poly.type
_entity_poly.pdbx_seq_one_letter_code
_entity_poly.pdbx_strand_id
1 'polypeptide(L)'
;MSSPRLAVQPSLAACRSTPLDNASAWELFSGTAFAPKLPNALASGFVDIWGGGYAKTVKADASAWKHDDNLHLVRWGMRTATFDVKFADSSIATMRKGFYSFVDAYKASGGVPGGFTTYRDEKWTVPEMAEYLYGGGNFKKMQQIKTEVDPNEMFNTDPQAIPALAKTIVYID
;
A
#
# COMPACT_ATOMS: atom_id res chain seq x y z
N MET A 1 -1.84 -9.41 -21.41
CA MET A 1 -2.07 -7.98 -21.71
C MET A 1 -2.29 -7.26 -20.38
N SER A 2 -1.37 -6.42 -19.94
CA SER A 2 -1.60 -5.57 -18.77
C SER A 2 -2.64 -4.52 -19.17
N SER A 3 -3.76 -4.46 -18.45
CA SER A 3 -4.68 -3.33 -18.52
C SER A 3 -3.87 -2.05 -18.37
N PRO A 4 -4.08 -1.01 -19.21
CA PRO A 4 -3.41 0.27 -19.03
C PRO A 4 -3.74 0.70 -17.61
N ARG A 5 -2.74 0.70 -16.72
CA ARG A 5 -2.94 1.17 -15.35
C ARG A 5 -3.46 2.58 -15.48
N LEU A 6 -4.72 2.80 -15.10
CA LEU A 6 -5.35 4.12 -15.18
C LEU A 6 -4.66 5.13 -14.25
N ALA A 7 -3.84 4.65 -13.32
CA ALA A 7 -2.94 5.44 -12.50
C ALA A 7 -1.84 4.58 -11.86
N VAL A 8 -0.68 5.18 -11.60
CA VAL A 8 0.32 4.66 -10.65
C VAL A 8 0.14 5.42 -9.35
N GLN A 9 -0.17 4.74 -8.24
CA GLN A 9 -0.58 5.38 -6.98
C GLN A 9 0.07 4.69 -5.77
N PRO A 10 1.37 4.91 -5.50
CA PRO A 10 1.92 4.55 -4.19
C PRO A 10 1.19 5.32 -3.08
N SER A 11 1.08 4.67 -1.93
CA SER A 11 0.47 5.26 -0.74
C SER A 11 1.17 4.79 0.53
N LEU A 12 1.01 5.56 1.60
CA LEU A 12 1.47 5.22 2.94
C LEU A 12 0.42 5.68 3.94
N ALA A 13 -0.02 4.77 4.81
CA ALA A 13 -0.73 5.13 6.02
C ALA A 13 0.27 5.25 7.18
N ALA A 14 0.22 6.38 7.89
CA ALA A 14 1.07 6.67 9.05
C ALA A 14 0.27 6.51 10.34
N CYS A 15 0.83 5.80 11.33
CA CYS A 15 0.16 5.53 12.60
C CYS A 15 0.31 6.71 13.57
N ARG A 16 -0.66 6.90 14.47
CA ARG A 16 -0.58 7.92 15.52
C ARG A 16 0.65 7.79 16.42
N SER A 17 1.11 6.57 16.69
CA SER A 17 2.27 6.31 17.55
C SER A 17 3.59 6.79 16.94
N THR A 18 3.65 6.92 15.62
CA THR A 18 4.81 7.41 14.88
C THR A 18 4.33 8.45 13.86
N PRO A 19 3.95 9.67 14.31
CA PRO A 19 3.47 10.70 13.40
C PRO A 19 4.60 11.14 12.46
N LEU A 20 4.23 11.75 11.33
CA LEU A 20 5.20 12.40 10.47
C LEU A 20 5.93 13.50 11.24
N ASP A 21 7.25 13.46 11.19
CA ASP A 21 8.13 14.51 11.69
C ASP A 21 8.53 15.48 10.57
N ASN A 22 9.33 16.50 10.91
CA ASN A 22 9.77 17.47 9.91
C ASN A 22 10.61 16.84 8.78
N ALA A 23 11.40 15.80 9.08
CA ALA A 23 12.24 15.15 8.09
C ALA A 23 11.40 14.38 7.06
N SER A 24 10.50 13.51 7.54
CA SER A 24 9.58 12.76 6.68
C SER A 24 8.60 13.68 5.93
N ALA A 25 8.10 14.74 6.57
CA ALA A 25 7.27 15.75 5.90
C ALA A 25 8.04 16.52 4.81
N TRP A 26 9.32 16.83 5.05
CA TRP A 26 10.15 17.49 4.06
C TRP A 26 10.46 16.59 2.87
N GLU A 27 10.78 15.31 3.09
CA GLU A 27 10.96 14.33 2.02
C GLU A 27 9.68 14.13 1.22
N LEU A 28 8.51 14.13 1.87
CA LEU A 28 7.23 14.09 1.16
C LEU A 28 7.08 15.32 0.26
N PHE A 29 7.27 16.52 0.79
CA PHE A 29 7.11 17.77 0.04
C PHE A 29 8.10 17.87 -1.12
N SER A 30 9.38 17.62 -0.86
CA SER A 30 10.47 17.74 -1.83
C SER A 30 10.39 16.68 -2.93
N GLY A 31 9.99 15.44 -2.57
CA GLY A 31 9.80 14.33 -3.50
C GLY A 31 8.48 14.38 -4.29
N THR A 32 7.54 15.26 -3.94
CA THR A 32 6.22 15.35 -4.57
C THR A 32 5.88 16.76 -5.08
N ALA A 33 5.23 17.59 -4.27
CA ALA A 33 4.67 18.87 -4.68
C ALA A 33 5.73 19.90 -5.12
N PHE A 34 6.95 19.80 -4.61
CA PHE A 34 8.06 20.67 -4.99
C PHE A 34 8.96 20.07 -6.08
N ALA A 35 8.75 18.80 -6.46
CA ALA A 35 9.54 18.15 -7.48
C ALA A 35 9.28 18.75 -8.88
N PRO A 36 10.26 18.72 -9.80
CA PRO A 36 10.06 19.14 -11.18
C PRO A 36 8.88 18.40 -11.82
N LYS A 37 8.12 19.13 -12.65
CA LYS A 37 6.98 18.57 -13.39
C LYS A 37 7.43 17.41 -14.28
N LEU A 38 6.66 16.32 -14.30
CA LEU A 38 6.87 15.21 -15.23
C LEU A 38 6.61 15.69 -16.67
N PRO A 39 7.45 15.29 -17.65
CA PRO A 39 7.37 15.82 -19.01
C PRO A 39 6.10 15.39 -19.77
N ASN A 40 5.53 14.22 -19.44
CA ASN A 40 4.42 13.60 -20.16
C ASN A 40 3.31 13.06 -19.25
N ALA A 41 3.26 13.54 -18.00
CA ALA A 41 2.23 13.16 -17.04
C ALA A 41 1.94 14.33 -16.09
N LEU A 42 0.75 14.32 -15.50
CA LEU A 42 0.38 15.20 -14.40
C LEU A 42 0.41 14.38 -13.11
N ALA A 43 1.20 14.84 -12.12
CA ALA A 43 1.25 14.24 -10.80
C ALA A 43 0.36 15.01 -9.83
N SER A 44 -0.30 14.30 -8.93
CA SER A 44 -1.16 14.87 -7.89
C SER A 44 -1.34 13.87 -6.75
N GLY A 45 -1.75 14.36 -5.59
CA GLY A 45 -1.97 13.52 -4.43
C GLY A 45 -2.83 14.17 -3.38
N PHE A 46 -3.00 13.47 -2.27
CA PHE A 46 -3.69 13.97 -1.10
C PHE A 46 -3.02 13.44 0.17
N VAL A 47 -3.25 14.18 1.26
CA VAL A 47 -2.99 13.74 2.63
C VAL A 47 -4.35 13.73 3.32
N ASP A 48 -4.93 12.54 3.45
CA ASP A 48 -6.19 12.36 4.16
C ASP A 48 -5.91 12.29 5.65
N ILE A 49 -6.61 13.13 6.42
CA ILE A 49 -6.47 13.15 7.88
C ILE A 49 -7.51 12.20 8.47
N TRP A 50 -7.01 11.21 9.20
CA TRP A 50 -7.82 10.21 9.88
C TRP A 50 -7.73 10.42 11.40
N GLY A 51 -8.82 10.13 12.10
CA GLY A 51 -8.95 10.42 13.53
C GLY A 51 -10.37 10.81 13.91
N GLY A 52 -10.48 11.61 14.96
CA GLY A 52 -11.77 11.96 15.56
C GLY A 52 -12.36 10.85 16.44
N GLY A 53 -13.53 11.11 17.01
CA GLY A 53 -14.16 10.20 17.98
C GLY A 53 -14.46 8.82 17.40
N TYR A 54 -14.94 8.75 16.15
CA TYR A 54 -15.27 7.48 15.49
C TYR A 54 -14.04 6.61 15.22
N ALA A 55 -13.00 7.13 14.55
CA ALA A 55 -11.83 6.32 14.17
C ALA A 55 -11.13 5.68 15.38
N LYS A 56 -11.13 6.36 16.54
CA LYS A 56 -10.58 5.83 17.80
C LYS A 56 -11.34 4.63 18.38
N THR A 57 -12.57 4.38 17.93
CA THR A 57 -13.39 3.25 18.40
C THR A 57 -13.22 2.01 17.54
N VAL A 58 -12.63 2.14 16.34
CA VAL A 58 -12.43 1.02 15.43
C VAL A 58 -11.21 0.22 15.89
N LYS A 59 -11.43 -1.06 16.22
CA LYS A 59 -10.34 -1.96 16.57
C LYS A 59 -9.53 -2.33 15.32
N ALA A 60 -8.22 -2.49 15.47
CA ALA A 60 -7.33 -2.85 14.37
C ALA A 60 -7.78 -4.12 13.62
N ASP A 61 -8.36 -5.10 14.32
CA ASP A 61 -8.80 -6.38 13.79
C ASP A 61 -10.34 -6.49 13.57
N ALA A 62 -11.04 -5.36 13.54
CA ALA A 62 -12.49 -5.32 13.31
C ALA A 62 -12.88 -5.73 11.87
N SER A 63 -11.94 -5.63 10.92
CA SER A 63 -12.13 -6.05 9.52
C SER A 63 -10.86 -6.72 8.99
N ALA A 64 -10.88 -7.14 7.72
CA ALA A 64 -9.69 -7.69 7.06
C ALA A 64 -8.54 -6.68 7.05
N TRP A 65 -8.83 -5.42 6.70
CA TRP A 65 -7.84 -4.35 6.67
C TRP A 65 -7.48 -3.90 8.08
N LYS A 66 -6.19 -3.71 8.35
CA LYS A 66 -5.69 -3.31 9.66
C LYS A 66 -5.96 -1.82 9.90
N HIS A 67 -6.82 -1.53 10.88
CA HIS A 67 -7.20 -0.17 11.24
C HIS A 67 -6.28 0.43 12.32
N ASP A 68 -4.95 0.32 12.18
CA ASP A 68 -3.88 0.57 13.18
C ASP A 68 -3.77 2.00 13.78
N ASP A 69 -4.88 2.60 14.24
CA ASP A 69 -4.94 3.99 14.72
C ASP A 69 -4.23 4.97 13.76
N ASN A 70 -4.47 4.74 12.46
CA ASN A 70 -3.89 5.50 11.37
C ASN A 70 -4.30 6.98 11.50
N LEU A 71 -3.30 7.87 11.44
CA LEU A 71 -3.46 9.32 11.52
C LEU A 71 -3.55 9.97 10.14
N HIS A 72 -2.76 9.50 9.18
CA HIS A 72 -2.75 10.03 7.82
C HIS A 72 -2.76 8.90 6.80
N LEU A 73 -3.48 9.07 5.70
CA LEU A 73 -3.24 8.35 4.46
C LEU A 73 -2.68 9.32 3.42
N VAL A 74 -1.44 9.09 3.03
CA VAL A 74 -0.75 9.85 1.98
C VAL A 74 -0.83 9.05 0.68
N ARG A 75 -1.35 9.65 -0.38
CA ARG A 75 -1.35 9.06 -1.72
C ARG A 75 -0.74 10.03 -2.72
N TRP A 76 0.18 9.53 -3.53
CA TRP A 76 0.72 10.29 -4.66
C TRP A 76 0.54 9.48 -5.93
N GLY A 77 0.07 10.10 -7.01
CA GLY A 77 -0.08 9.40 -8.27
C GLY A 77 -0.02 10.30 -9.48
N MET A 78 -0.06 9.68 -10.65
CA MET A 78 0.01 10.40 -11.92
C MET A 78 -1.05 9.95 -12.91
N ARG A 79 -1.34 10.85 -13.87
CA ARG A 79 -2.28 10.67 -14.98
C ARG A 79 -1.62 11.12 -16.28
N THR A 80 -1.88 10.39 -17.36
CA THR A 80 -1.57 10.83 -18.73
C THR A 80 -2.63 11.82 -19.23
N ALA A 81 -2.35 12.48 -20.35
CA ALA A 81 -3.29 13.44 -20.95
C ALA A 81 -4.60 12.76 -21.40
N THR A 82 -4.53 11.50 -21.82
CA THR A 82 -5.67 10.67 -22.28
C THR A 82 -5.52 9.23 -21.77
N PHE A 83 -6.62 8.47 -21.77
CA PHE A 83 -6.68 7.11 -21.22
C PHE A 83 -5.98 6.03 -22.05
N ASP A 84 -5.70 6.32 -23.32
CA ASP A 84 -5.07 5.41 -24.30
C ASP A 84 -3.54 5.54 -24.36
N VAL A 85 -2.98 6.56 -23.71
CA VAL A 85 -1.53 6.76 -23.62
C VAL A 85 -0.96 5.97 -22.45
N LYS A 86 0.07 5.16 -22.72
CA LYS A 86 0.83 4.49 -21.67
C LYS A 86 1.71 5.49 -20.93
N PHE A 87 1.86 5.32 -19.62
CA PHE A 87 2.87 6.03 -18.85
C PHE A 87 4.27 5.69 -19.35
N ALA A 88 5.15 6.68 -19.51
CA ALA A 88 6.56 6.40 -19.76
C ALA A 88 7.22 5.84 -18.50
N ASP A 89 8.06 4.83 -18.66
CA ASP A 89 8.81 4.19 -17.57
C ASP A 89 9.65 5.21 -16.78
N SER A 90 10.21 6.21 -17.45
CA SER A 90 10.97 7.30 -16.81
C SER A 90 10.10 8.12 -15.86
N SER A 91 8.86 8.45 -16.25
CA SER A 91 7.92 9.17 -15.38
C SER A 91 7.43 8.32 -14.22
N ILE A 92 7.19 7.03 -14.45
CA ILE A 92 6.91 6.06 -13.37
C ILE A 92 8.08 6.04 -12.37
N ALA A 93 9.31 5.91 -12.88
CA ALA A 93 10.52 5.80 -12.06
C ALA A 93 10.77 7.08 -11.26
N THR A 94 10.70 8.25 -11.89
CA THR A 94 10.87 9.56 -11.22
C THR A 94 9.84 9.77 -10.12
N MET A 95 8.55 9.56 -10.42
CA MET A 95 7.48 9.73 -9.44
C MET A 95 7.65 8.77 -8.26
N ARG A 96 7.95 7.50 -8.54
CA ARG A 96 8.19 6.50 -7.49
C ARG A 96 9.39 6.86 -6.65
N LYS A 97 10.52 7.23 -7.26
CA LYS A 97 11.74 7.60 -6.54
C LYS A 97 11.45 8.70 -5.52
N GLY A 98 10.78 9.78 -5.94
CA GLY A 98 10.41 10.87 -5.04
C GLY A 98 9.51 10.41 -3.88
N PHE A 99 8.48 9.61 -4.16
CA PHE A 99 7.59 9.12 -3.11
C PHE A 99 8.26 8.14 -2.14
N TYR A 100 9.13 7.23 -2.63
CA TYR A 100 9.81 6.28 -1.74
C TYR A 100 10.90 6.92 -0.90
N SER A 101 11.49 8.05 -1.29
CA SER A 101 12.36 8.84 -0.39
C SER A 101 11.62 9.23 0.89
N PHE A 102 10.34 9.62 0.78
CA PHE A 102 9.46 9.83 1.93
C PHE A 102 9.19 8.54 2.72
N VAL A 103 8.85 7.44 2.06
CA VAL A 103 8.59 6.15 2.72
C VAL A 103 9.83 5.69 3.50
N ASP A 104 11.01 5.84 2.92
CA ASP A 104 12.28 5.45 3.53
C ASP A 104 12.60 6.35 4.73
N ALA A 105 12.36 7.67 4.63
CA ALA A 105 12.51 8.59 5.76
C ALA A 105 11.55 8.27 6.92
N TYR A 106 10.29 7.92 6.61
CA TYR A 106 9.32 7.47 7.61
C TYR A 106 9.75 6.15 8.27
N LYS A 107 10.28 5.20 7.50
CA LYS A 107 10.88 3.97 8.07
C LYS A 107 12.07 4.28 8.98
N ALA A 108 12.95 5.19 8.55
CA ALA A 108 14.12 5.59 9.31
C ALA A 108 13.76 6.31 10.63
N SER A 109 12.61 6.99 10.69
CA SER A 109 12.08 7.58 11.93
C SER A 109 11.40 6.55 12.85
N GLY A 110 11.49 5.25 12.55
CA GLY A 110 10.87 4.17 13.31
C GLY A 110 9.42 3.89 12.93
N GLY A 111 8.92 4.45 11.83
CA GLY A 111 7.59 4.22 11.32
C GLY A 111 7.48 2.86 10.62
N VAL A 112 6.40 2.14 10.88
CA VAL A 112 6.02 0.96 10.07
C VAL A 112 4.97 1.41 9.06
N PRO A 113 5.20 1.29 7.74
CA PRO A 113 4.20 1.68 6.76
C PRO A 113 2.90 0.91 6.91
N GLY A 114 1.78 1.61 6.88
CA GLY A 114 0.49 1.03 6.53
C GLY A 114 0.20 1.22 5.04
N GLY A 115 -0.73 0.44 4.51
CA GLY A 115 -1.26 0.62 3.18
C GLY A 115 -2.79 0.69 3.18
N PHE A 116 -3.36 0.96 2.02
CA PHE A 116 -4.80 0.89 1.80
C PHE A 116 -5.09 -0.15 0.71
N THR A 117 -6.07 -1.03 0.93
CA THR A 117 -6.28 -2.21 0.08
C THR A 117 -6.59 -1.89 -1.39
N THR A 118 -7.10 -0.69 -1.68
CA THR A 118 -7.36 -0.23 -3.06
C THR A 118 -6.16 0.45 -3.72
N TYR A 119 -5.10 0.74 -2.98
CA TYR A 119 -3.86 1.37 -3.45
C TYR A 119 -2.68 0.40 -3.33
N ARG A 120 -2.86 -0.79 -3.91
CA ARG A 120 -1.83 -1.83 -3.87
C ARG A 120 -0.57 -1.39 -4.58
N ASP A 121 0.54 -1.70 -3.94
CA ASP A 121 1.87 -1.42 -4.43
C ASP A 121 2.53 -2.71 -4.86
N GLU A 122 2.74 -2.87 -6.18
CA GLU A 122 3.37 -4.06 -6.75
C GLU A 122 4.79 -4.33 -6.25
N LYS A 123 5.44 -3.35 -5.60
CA LYS A 123 6.79 -3.54 -5.04
C LYS A 123 6.78 -4.31 -3.73
N TRP A 124 5.64 -4.39 -3.03
CA TRP A 124 5.57 -5.14 -1.79
C TRP A 124 5.65 -6.63 -2.06
N THR A 125 6.51 -7.29 -1.30
CA THR A 125 6.49 -8.74 -1.11
C THR A 125 5.21 -9.17 -0.39
N VAL A 126 4.86 -10.47 -0.43
CA VAL A 126 3.70 -10.99 0.33
C VAL A 126 3.82 -10.71 1.84
N PRO A 127 4.99 -10.88 2.49
CA PRO A 127 5.15 -10.50 3.90
C PRO A 127 4.91 -9.01 4.16
N GLU A 128 5.46 -8.11 3.35
CA GLU A 128 5.21 -6.66 3.48
C GLU A 128 3.74 -6.33 3.24
N MET A 129 3.12 -6.93 2.23
CA MET A 129 1.70 -6.74 1.96
C MET A 129 0.84 -7.23 3.15
N ALA A 130 1.18 -8.39 3.72
CA ALA A 130 0.52 -8.93 4.89
C ALA A 130 0.66 -7.99 6.09
N GLU A 131 1.88 -7.49 6.36
CA GLU A 131 2.13 -6.54 7.43
C GLU A 131 1.45 -5.20 7.19
N TYR A 132 1.57 -4.62 6.00
CA TYR A 132 1.15 -3.26 5.69
C TYR A 132 -0.37 -3.12 5.53
N LEU A 133 -1.05 -4.13 4.99
CA LEU A 133 -2.51 -4.10 4.77
C LEU A 133 -3.31 -4.78 5.87
N TYR A 134 -2.84 -5.89 6.42
CA TYR A 134 -3.71 -6.79 7.18
C TYR A 134 -3.23 -7.03 8.61
N GLY A 135 -1.93 -6.85 8.87
CA GLY A 135 -1.33 -7.24 10.14
C GLY A 135 -1.33 -8.77 10.32
N GLY A 136 -0.44 -9.27 11.18
CA GLY A 136 -0.23 -10.71 11.35
C GLY A 136 -1.46 -11.49 11.85
N GLY A 137 -2.41 -10.83 12.51
CA GLY A 137 -3.66 -11.42 12.98
C GLY A 137 -4.68 -11.63 11.87
N ASN A 138 -5.03 -10.57 11.12
CA ASN A 138 -6.06 -10.68 10.08
C ASN A 138 -5.55 -11.46 8.88
N PHE A 139 -4.26 -11.34 8.52
CA PHE A 139 -3.69 -12.12 7.42
C PHE A 139 -3.87 -13.63 7.66
N LYS A 140 -3.51 -14.12 8.85
CA LYS A 140 -3.70 -15.54 9.22
C LYS A 140 -5.17 -15.97 9.15
N LYS A 141 -6.09 -15.16 9.69
CA LYS A 141 -7.54 -15.42 9.62
C LYS A 141 -8.01 -15.53 8.16
N MET A 142 -7.53 -14.65 7.29
CA MET A 142 -7.88 -14.71 5.86
C MET A 142 -7.29 -15.93 5.16
N GLN A 143 -6.07 -16.35 5.50
CA GLN A 143 -5.50 -17.60 4.94
C GLN A 143 -6.32 -18.82 5.35
N GLN A 144 -6.82 -18.86 6.59
CA GLN A 144 -7.73 -19.92 7.05
C GLN A 144 -9.03 -19.93 6.24
N ILE A 145 -9.68 -18.77 6.08
CA ILE A 145 -10.89 -18.64 5.26
C ILE A 145 -10.62 -19.05 3.82
N LYS A 146 -9.53 -18.57 3.21
CA LYS A 146 -9.11 -18.92 1.86
C LYS A 146 -8.92 -20.43 1.68
N THR A 147 -8.32 -21.09 2.67
CA THR A 147 -8.13 -22.55 2.67
C THR A 147 -9.44 -23.30 2.68
N GLU A 148 -10.45 -22.79 3.41
CA GLU A 148 -11.79 -23.38 3.47
C GLU A 148 -12.58 -23.17 2.17
N VAL A 149 -12.56 -21.96 1.61
CA VAL A 149 -13.47 -21.57 0.52
C VAL A 149 -12.85 -21.68 -0.88
N ASP A 150 -11.52 -21.65 -1.00
CA ASP A 150 -10.78 -21.81 -2.26
C ASP A 150 -9.49 -22.64 -2.06
N PRO A 151 -9.61 -23.91 -1.61
CA PRO A 151 -8.47 -24.78 -1.29
C PRO A 151 -7.59 -25.14 -2.49
N ASN A 152 -8.05 -24.88 -3.71
CA ASN A 152 -7.35 -25.17 -4.96
C ASN A 152 -6.79 -23.91 -5.61
N GLU A 153 -6.86 -22.76 -4.93
CA GLU A 153 -6.26 -21.51 -5.38
C GLU A 153 -6.78 -21.03 -6.75
N MET A 154 -8.08 -21.22 -7.02
CA MET A 154 -8.71 -20.77 -8.26
C MET A 154 -8.62 -19.26 -8.42
N PHE A 155 -8.75 -18.51 -7.31
CA PHE A 155 -8.59 -17.06 -7.25
C PHE A 155 -7.21 -16.65 -6.72
N ASN A 156 -6.13 -16.99 -7.45
CA ASN A 156 -4.74 -16.72 -7.02
C ASN A 156 -3.82 -16.22 -8.15
N THR A 157 -4.37 -15.61 -9.19
CA THR A 157 -3.58 -15.11 -10.35
C THR A 157 -2.84 -13.80 -10.06
N ASP A 158 -3.19 -13.13 -8.96
CA ASP A 158 -2.53 -11.91 -8.51
C ASP A 158 -1.35 -12.27 -7.58
N PRO A 159 -0.13 -11.77 -7.83
CA PRO A 159 1.04 -12.07 -7.00
C PRO A 159 0.91 -11.67 -5.52
N GLN A 160 -0.06 -10.82 -5.18
CA GLN A 160 -0.37 -10.37 -3.83
C GLN A 160 -1.73 -10.88 -3.33
N ALA A 161 -2.31 -11.91 -3.97
CA ALA A 161 -3.48 -12.60 -3.44
C ALA A 161 -3.16 -13.24 -2.08
N ILE A 162 -4.20 -13.41 -1.24
CA ILE A 162 -4.06 -14.17 0.00
C ILE A 162 -3.90 -15.65 -0.37
N PRO A 163 -2.77 -16.29 -0.03
CA PRO A 163 -2.59 -17.71 -0.31
C PRO A 163 -3.33 -18.56 0.73
N ALA A 164 -3.90 -19.67 0.28
CA ALA A 164 -4.31 -20.77 1.13
C ALA A 164 -3.10 -21.30 1.91
N LEU A 165 -3.36 -21.89 3.08
CA LEU A 165 -2.34 -22.57 3.86
C LEU A 165 -1.88 -23.81 3.10
N ALA A 166 -0.57 -24.05 3.08
CA ALA A 166 -0.01 -25.24 2.48
C ALA A 166 -0.64 -26.49 3.12
N LYS A 167 -1.21 -27.38 2.30
CA LYS A 167 -1.68 -28.69 2.78
C LYS A 167 -0.46 -29.47 3.25
N THR A 168 -0.36 -29.75 4.55
CA THR A 168 0.59 -30.76 5.03
C THR A 168 0.13 -32.10 4.47
N ILE A 169 0.81 -32.61 3.44
CA ILE A 169 0.61 -33.99 3.00
C ILE A 169 1.25 -34.86 4.07
N VAL A 170 0.43 -35.46 4.92
CA VAL A 170 0.86 -36.55 5.79
C VAL A 170 0.86 -37.80 4.91
N TYR A 171 2.05 -38.29 4.55
CA TYR A 171 2.18 -39.64 4.02
C TYR A 171 1.88 -40.59 5.18
N ILE A 172 0.86 -41.44 5.01
CA ILE A 172 0.62 -42.56 5.91
C ILE A 172 1.41 -43.71 5.29
N ASP A 173 2.46 -44.15 5.99
CA ASP A 173 3.25 -45.35 5.67
C ASP A 173 2.41 -46.63 5.81
#